data_AF-A0A959VDR7-F1
#
_entry.id   AF-A0A959VDR7-F1
#
_cell.length_a   1.000
_cell.length_b   1.000
_cell.length_c   1.000
_cell.angle_alpha   90.00
_cell.angle_beta   90.00
_cell.angle_gamma   90.00
#
_symmetry.space_group_name_H-M   'P 1'
#
loop_
_entity.id
_entity.type
_entity.pdbx_description
1 polymer ?
#
loop_
_entity_poly.entity_id
_entity_poly.type
_entity_poly.pdbx_seq_one_letter_code
_entity_poly.pdbx_strand_id
1 'polypeptide(L)' 'MFTIEEKKAIKSKLPHGSLRLIAKMAGVSPQSVAGWFSDRVKSSKKIEDAAISLLRKCKEDKERKLAGLL' A
#
# COMPACT_ATOMS: atom_id res chain seq x y z
N MET A 1 10.28 1.76 -9.33
CA MET A 1 9.09 2.42 -9.90
C MET A 1 8.14 1.34 -10.35
N PHE A 2 7.06 1.14 -9.61
CA PHE A 2 6.02 0.18 -9.99
C PHE A 2 5.27 0.60 -11.25
N THR A 3 4.94 -0.38 -12.08
CA THR A 3 3.97 -0.27 -13.17
C THR A 3 2.54 -0.07 -12.63
N ILE A 4 1.63 0.41 -13.47
CA ILE A 4 0.23 0.60 -13.08
C ILE A 4 -0.46 -0.71 -12.68
N GLU A 5 -0.06 -1.83 -13.29
CA GLU A 5 -0.59 -3.16 -12.95
C GLU A 5 -0.14 -3.60 -11.56
N GLU A 6 1.14 -3.40 -11.22
CA GLU A 6 1.65 -3.68 -9.88
C GLU A 6 0.99 -2.79 -8.83
N LYS A 7 0.77 -1.50 -9.12
CA LYS A 7 0.02 -0.59 -8.24
C LYS A 7 -1.39 -1.10 -7.99
N LYS A 8 -2.11 -1.55 -9.02
CA LYS A 8 -3.44 -2.16 -8.88
C LYS A 8 -3.40 -3.44 -8.06
N ALA A 9 -2.40 -4.31 -8.28
CA ALA A 9 -2.23 -5.54 -7.52
C ALA A 9 -1.97 -5.26 -6.03
N ILE A 10 -1.13 -4.26 -5.71
CA ILE A 10 -0.88 -3.81 -4.33
C ILE A 10 -2.20 -3.31 -3.72
N LYS A 11 -2.95 -2.45 -4.41
CA LYS A 11 -4.24 -1.93 -3.92
C LYS A 11 -5.24 -3.04 -3.62
N SER A 12 -5.29 -4.08 -4.44
CA SER A 12 -6.18 -5.24 -4.26
C SER A 12 -5.83 -6.07 -3.03
N LYS A 13 -4.55 -6.16 -2.67
CA LYS A 13 -4.07 -6.92 -1.51
C LYS A 13 -4.20 -6.16 -0.19
N LEU A 14 -4.30 -4.84 -0.26
CA LEU A 14 -4.37 -3.98 0.91
C LEU A 14 -5.82 -3.88 1.44
N PRO A 15 -6.01 -3.84 2.77
CA PRO A 15 -7.34 -3.71 3.37
C PRO A 15 -7.98 -2.35 3.07
N HIS A 16 -9.29 -2.27 3.26
CA HIS A 16 -10.04 -1.01 3.15
C HIS A 16 -9.46 0.04 4.11
N GLY A 17 -9.33 1.29 3.65
CA GLY A 17 -8.71 2.39 4.43
C GLY A 17 -7.17 2.43 4.38
N SER A 18 -6.51 1.50 3.70
CA SER A 18 -5.04 1.48 3.51
C SER A 18 -4.48 2.77 2.89
N LEU A 19 -5.23 3.46 2.03
CA LEU A 19 -4.84 4.76 1.47
C LEU A 19 -4.53 5.79 2.55
N ARG A 20 -5.33 5.84 3.62
CA ARG A 20 -5.14 6.77 4.74
C ARG A 20 -3.91 6.42 5.57
N LEU A 21 -3.64 5.12 5.73
CA LEU A 21 -2.45 4.62 6.41
C LEU A 21 -1.18 4.94 5.62
N ILE A 22 -1.17 4.66 4.32
CA ILE A 22 -0.06 5.00 3.42
C ILE A 22 0.19 6.50 3.41
N ALA A 23 -0.87 7.31 3.35
CA ALA A 23 -0.77 8.77 3.42
C ALA A 23 -0.10 9.24 4.71
N LYS A 24 -0.50 8.69 5.86
CA LYS A 24 0.10 8.98 7.16
C LYS A 24 1.57 8.54 7.24
N MET A 25 1.90 7.36 6.73
CA MET A 25 3.28 6.84 6.74
C MET A 25 4.22 7.61 5.82
N ALA A 26 3.74 7.99 4.64
CA ALA A 26 4.51 8.75 3.65
C ALA A 26 4.54 10.27 3.93
N GLY A 27 3.73 10.76 4.87
CA GLY A 27 3.60 12.19 5.18
C GLY A 27 2.98 12.99 4.04
N VAL A 28 2.03 12.40 3.31
CA VAL A 28 1.36 13.02 2.14
C VAL A 28 -0.15 12.99 2.32
N SER A 29 -0.88 13.69 1.44
CA SER A 29 -2.34 13.64 1.45
C SER A 29 -2.86 12.30 0.90
N PRO A 30 -4.03 11.82 1.37
CA PRO A 30 -4.68 10.64 0.79
C PRO A 30 -4.97 10.78 -0.71
N GLN A 31 -5.19 12.01 -1.18
CA GLN A 31 -5.41 12.34 -2.60
C GLN A 31 -4.16 12.08 -3.42
N SER A 32 -2.96 12.39 -2.92
CA SER A 32 -1.70 12.06 -3.59
C SER A 32 -1.48 10.56 -3.70
N VAL A 33 -1.85 9.80 -2.66
CA VAL A 33 -1.80 8.33 -2.68
C VAL A 33 -2.78 7.76 -3.71
N ALA A 34 -4.02 8.27 -3.72
CA ALA A 34 -5.01 7.89 -4.73
C ALA A 34 -4.52 8.21 -6.15
N GLY A 35 -3.94 9.40 -6.35
CA GLY A 35 -3.32 9.81 -7.61
C GLY A 35 -2.18 8.90 -8.04
N TRP A 36 -1.35 8.43 -7.11
CA TRP A 36 -0.29 7.47 -7.39
C TRP A 36 -0.84 6.12 -7.86
N PHE A 37 -1.86 5.58 -7.19
CA PHE A 37 -2.54 4.34 -7.60
C PHE A 37 -3.32 4.46 -8.92
N SER A 38 -3.72 5.67 -9.30
CA SER A 38 -4.39 5.97 -10.57
C SER A 38 -3.44 6.47 -11.66
N ASP A 39 -2.13 6.36 -11.46
CA ASP A 39 -1.07 6.84 -12.36
C ASP A 39 -1.09 8.35 -12.68
N ARG A 40 -1.92 9.14 -11.99
CA ARG A 40 -2.01 10.59 -12.17
C ARG A 40 -0.85 11.34 -11.53
N VAL A 41 -0.13 10.69 -10.61
CA VAL A 41 1.06 11.24 -9.96
C VAL A 41 2.24 10.36 -10.31
N LYS A 42 3.19 10.89 -11.08
CA LYS A 42 4.44 10.20 -11.40
C LYS A 42 5.26 10.06 -10.12
N SER A 43 5.26 8.82 -9.61
CA SER A 43 6.25 8.22 -8.74
C SER A 43 6.73 9.06 -7.56
N SER A 44 6.09 8.85 -6.41
CA SER A 44 6.62 9.27 -5.12
C SER A 44 7.25 8.07 -4.44
N LYS A 45 8.58 8.03 -4.35
CA LYS A 45 9.33 6.96 -3.67
C LYS A 45 8.84 6.75 -2.23
N LYS A 46 8.40 7.83 -1.56
CA LYS A 46 7.79 7.77 -0.23
C LYS A 46 6.49 6.96 -0.19
N ILE A 47 5.62 7.15 -1.19
CA ILE A 47 4.36 6.40 -1.30
C ILE A 47 4.65 4.93 -1.63
N GLU A 48 5.65 4.71 -2.49
CA GLU A 48 6.14 3.38 -2.88
C GLU A 48 6.64 2.59 -1.66
N ASP A 49 7.57 3.16 -0.89
CA ASP A 49 8.13 2.55 0.32
C ASP A 49 7.05 2.30 1.39
N ALA A 50 6.12 3.24 1.58
CA ALA A 50 5.01 3.09 2.52
C ALA A 50 4.03 1.99 2.10
N ALA A 51 3.72 1.87 0.81
CA ALA A 51 2.84 0.83 0.29
C ALA A 51 3.47 -0.56 0.43
N ILE A 52 4.76 -0.71 0.13
CA ILE A 52 5.49 -1.98 0.34
C ILE A 52 5.50 -2.35 1.82
N SER A 53 5.83 -1.39 2.69
CA SER A 53 5.90 -1.62 4.14
C SER A 53 4.56 -2.10 4.70
N LEU A 54 3.47 -1.46 4.27
CA LEU A 54 2.11 -1.86 4.67
C LEU A 54 1.74 -3.24 4.12
N LEU A 55 2.08 -3.53 2.86
CA LEU A 55 1.82 -4.83 2.25
C LEU A 55 2.56 -5.96 2.97
N ARG A 56 3.84 -5.75 3.33
CA ARG A 56 4.63 -6.72 4.10
C ARG A 56 4.00 -6.98 5.45
N LYS A 57 3.61 -5.93 6.18
CA LYS A 57 2.92 -6.06 7.46
C LYS A 57 1.60 -6.82 7.35
N CYS A 58 0.79 -6.53 6.33
CA CYS A 58 -0.45 -7.27 6.08
C CYS A 58 -0.21 -8.74 5.75
N LYS A 59 0.91 -9.08 5.08
CA LYS A 59 1.29 -10.47 4.82
C LYS A 59 1.70 -11.19 6.10
N GLU A 60 2.57 -10.56 6.90
CA GLU A 60 3.01 -11.07 8.21
C GLU A 60 1.83 -11.27 9.17
N ASP A 61 0.89 -10.33 9.24
CA ASP A 61 -0.32 -10.45 10.07
C ASP A 61 -1.22 -11.60 9.60
N LYS A 62 -1.32 -11.85 8.28
CA LYS A 62 -2.04 -13.01 7.75
C LYS A 62 -1.35 -14.32 8.08
N GLU A 63 -0.03 -14.39 7.93
CA GLU A 63 0.77 -15.58 8.24
C GLU A 63 0.72 -15.90 9.74
N ARG A 64 0.80 -14.88 10.61
CA ARG A 64 0.65 -15.05 12.06
C ARG A 64 -0.75 -15.51 12.44
N LYS A 65 -1.80 -14.96 11.84
CA LYS A 65 -3.18 -15.43 12.06
C LYS A 65 -3.36 -16.87 11.62
N LEU A 66 -2.78 -17.24 10.47
CA LEU A 66 -2.85 -18.61 9.95
C LEU A 66 -2.10 -19.59 10.85
N ALA A 67 -0.90 -19.21 11.32
CA ALA A 67 -0.08 -20.04 12.22
C ALA A 67 -0.65 -20.15 13.63
N GLY A 68 -1.41 -19.17 14.12
CA GLY A 68 -2.09 -19.23 15.42
C GLY A 68 -3.46 -19.91 15.39
N LEU A 69 -3.95 -20.28 14.20
CA LEU A 69 -5.20 -21.03 13.98
C LEU A 69 -4.96 -22.52 13.67
N LEU A 70 -3.69 -22.94 13.54
CA LEU A 70 -3.23 -24.32 13.34
C LEU A 70 -2.71 -24.88 14.66
#